data_AF-A0A957B521-F1
#
_entry.id   AF-A0A957B521-F1
#
_cell.length_a   1.000
_cell.length_b   1.000
_cell.length_c   1.000
_cell.angle_alpha   90.00
_cell.angle_beta   90.00
_cell.angle_gamma   90.00
#
_symmetry.space_group_name_H-M   'P 1'
#
loop_
_entity.id
_entity.type
_entity.pdbx_description
1 polymer ?
#
loop_
_entity_poly.entity_id
_entity_poly.type
_entity_poly.pdbx_seq_one_letter_code
_entity_poly.pdbx_strand_id
1 'polypeptide(L)'
;MANRRHSLQVSIPVQDRQRAKAFYIGKLGLKLVNEHEFGTVLAAYQTRISLVESEDAGRAGYSLVTWMVNDIDKHMAKLRRAGIE
;
A
#
# COMPACT_ATOMS: atom_id res chain seq x y z
N MET A 1 1.02 -5.29 30.22
CA MET A 1 1.40 -6.31 29.23
C MET A 1 1.06 -5.77 27.85
N ALA A 2 2.06 -5.49 27.01
CA ALA A 2 1.83 -4.94 25.68
C ALA A 2 1.21 -6.02 24.79
N ASN A 3 -0.05 -5.82 24.38
CA ASN A 3 -0.76 -6.65 23.43
C ASN A 3 -0.03 -6.58 22.08
N ARG A 4 0.94 -7.48 21.84
CA ARG A 4 1.60 -7.60 20.53
C ARG A 4 0.60 -8.22 19.56
N ARG A 5 -0.32 -7.40 19.07
CA ARG A 5 -1.07 -7.73 17.86
C ARG A 5 -0.04 -7.93 16.75
N HIS A 6 0.02 -9.12 16.18
CA HIS A 6 0.78 -9.35 14.96
C HIS A 6 0.24 -8.40 13.89
N SER A 7 1.04 -7.42 13.48
CA SER A 7 0.65 -6.55 12.37
C SER A 7 0.73 -7.38 11.09
N LEU A 8 -0.40 -7.54 10.38
CA LEU A 8 -0.41 -8.15 9.06
C LEU A 8 0.53 -7.34 8.16
N GLN A 9 1.52 -8.02 7.57
CA GLN A 9 2.43 -7.43 6.60
C GLN A 9 2.25 -8.14 5.26
N VAL A 10 2.02 -7.36 4.21
CA VAL A 10 1.82 -7.85 2.85
C VAL A 10 2.83 -7.19 1.92
N SER A 11 3.19 -7.88 0.84
CA SER A 11 4.09 -7.35 -0.18
C SER A 11 3.32 -7.05 -1.46
N ILE A 12 3.57 -5.87 -2.04
CA ILE A 12 3.09 -5.48 -3.36
C ILE A 12 4.32 -5.37 -4.26
N PRO A 13 4.43 -6.20 -5.31
CA PRO A 13 5.51 -6.08 -6.28
C PRO A 13 5.32 -4.80 -7.11
N VAL A 14 6.40 -4.04 -7.30
CA VAL A 14 6.41 -2.80 -8.09
C VAL A 14 7.57 -2.84 -9.10
N GLN A 15 7.37 -2.25 -10.29
CA GLN A 15 8.44 -2.16 -11.30
C GLN A 15 9.44 -1.04 -10.99
N ASP A 16 8.94 0.06 -10.41
CA ASP A 16 9.72 1.25 -10.06
C ASP A 16 9.27 1.72 -8.67
N ARG A 17 10.17 1.57 -7.68
CA ARG A 17 9.87 1.94 -6.29
C ARG A 17 9.65 3.44 -6.10
N GLN A 18 10.33 4.30 -6.85
CA GLN A 18 10.15 5.76 -6.71
C GLN A 18 8.80 6.21 -7.26
N ARG A 19 8.42 5.71 -8.44
CA ARG A 19 7.07 5.94 -8.98
C ARG A 19 6.00 5.40 -8.05
N ALA A 20 6.21 4.21 -7.49
CA ALA A 20 5.29 3.64 -6.50
C ALA A 20 5.17 4.52 -5.25
N LYS A 21 6.28 5.01 -4.69
CA LYS A 21 6.26 5.96 -3.56
C LYS A 21 5.48 7.23 -3.88
N ALA A 22 5.69 7.83 -5.06
CA ALA A 22 4.95 9.01 -5.48
C ALA A 22 3.42 8.77 -5.49
N PHE A 23 2.98 7.57 -5.87
CA PHE A 23 1.58 7.17 -5.80
C PHE A 23 1.12 6.85 -4.37
N TYR A 24 1.71 5.85 -3.71
CA TYR A 24 1.23 5.37 -2.42
C TYR A 24 1.39 6.39 -1.28
N ILE A 25 2.48 7.16 -1.26
CA ILE A 25 2.70 8.21 -0.25
C ILE A 25 2.05 9.52 -0.72
N GLY A 26 2.34 9.94 -1.96
CA GLY A 26 1.91 11.26 -2.44
C GLY A 26 0.41 11.35 -2.75
N LYS A 27 -0.14 10.36 -3.48
CA LYS A 27 -1.55 10.38 -3.90
C LYS A 27 -2.48 9.72 -2.88
N LEU A 28 -2.13 8.53 -2.38
CA LEU A 28 -2.94 7.81 -1.40
C LEU A 28 -2.73 8.29 0.04
N GLY A 29 -1.63 8.99 0.33
CA GLY A 29 -1.35 9.53 1.66
C GLY A 29 -0.92 8.49 2.68
N LEU A 30 -0.49 7.30 2.25
CA LEU A 30 0.04 6.26 3.14
C LEU A 30 1.30 6.76 3.84
N LYS A 31 1.53 6.27 5.05
CA LYS A 31 2.64 6.76 5.89
C LYS A 31 3.86 5.87 5.75
N LEU A 32 5.00 6.47 5.43
CA LEU A 32 6.28 5.78 5.46
C LEU A 32 6.58 5.31 6.90
N VAL A 33 6.89 4.02 7.04
CA VAL A 33 7.30 3.40 8.31
C VAL A 33 8.80 3.13 8.30
N ASN A 34 9.31 2.57 7.21
CA ASN A 34 10.72 2.25 7.04
C ASN A 34 11.09 2.20 5.57
N GLU A 35 12.37 2.42 5.26
CA GLU A 35 12.94 2.26 3.94
C GLU A 35 14.30 1.56 4.06
N HIS A 36 14.52 0.56 3.22
CA HIS A 36 15.78 -0.21 3.19
C HIS A 36 16.03 -0.74 1.78
N GLU A 37 17.19 -1.37 1.57
CA GLU A 37 17.60 -1.86 0.25
C GLU A 37 16.53 -2.75 -0.42
N PHE A 38 15.91 -3.66 0.35
CA PHE A 38 14.89 -4.59 -0.14
C PHE A 38 13.46 -4.03 -0.30
N GLY A 39 13.19 -2.77 0.06
CA GLY A 39 11.85 -2.21 -0.15
C GLY A 39 11.49 -0.99 0.68
N THR A 40 10.24 -0.53 0.50
CA THR A 40 9.65 0.57 1.25
C THR A 40 8.44 0.07 2.04
N VAL A 41 8.48 0.22 3.36
CA VAL A 41 7.40 -0.22 4.26
C VAL A 41 6.48 0.95 4.58
N LEU A 42 5.20 0.79 4.29
CA LEU A 42 4.16 1.78 4.50
C LEU A 42 3.12 1.27 5.51
N ALA A 43 2.52 2.18 6.27
CA ALA A 43 1.34 1.90 7.10
C ALA A 43 0.07 2.21 6.31
N ALA A 44 -0.85 1.24 6.29
CA ALA A 44 -2.20 1.36 5.76
C ALA A 44 -3.19 0.73 6.74
N TYR A 45 -4.05 1.53 7.35
CA TYR A 45 -4.97 1.06 8.41
C TYR A 45 -4.23 0.28 9.51
N GLN A 46 -4.61 -0.98 9.76
CA GLN A 46 -3.97 -1.89 10.73
C GLN A 46 -2.96 -2.85 10.08
N THR A 47 -2.51 -2.54 8.86
CA THR A 47 -1.63 -3.39 8.04
C THR A 47 -0.36 -2.64 7.63
N ARG A 48 0.72 -3.38 7.36
CA ARG A 48 1.93 -2.88 6.73
C ARG A 48 2.01 -3.38 5.30
N ILE A 49 2.35 -2.49 4.38
CA ILE A 49 2.57 -2.79 2.97
C ILE A 49 4.05 -2.61 2.67
N SER A 50 4.71 -3.66 2.19
CA SER A 50 6.05 -3.59 1.62
C SER A 50 5.95 -3.42 0.11
N LEU A 51 6.43 -2.30 -0.42
CA LEU A 51 6.68 -2.14 -1.85
C LEU A 51 8.01 -2.80 -2.18
N VAL A 52 7.98 -3.87 -2.98
CA VAL A 52 9.15 -4.69 -3.32
C VAL A 52 9.39 -4.64 -4.82
N GLU A 53 10.60 -4.28 -5.25
CA GLU A 53 10.93 -4.24 -6.67
C GLU A 53 10.95 -5.66 -7.27
N SER A 54 10.28 -5.85 -8.40
CA SER A 54 10.20 -7.15 -9.09
C SER A 54 9.96 -6.95 -10.58
N GLU A 55 10.68 -7.72 -11.40
CA GLU A 55 10.50 -7.72 -12.86
C GLU A 55 9.13 -8.27 -13.29
N ASP A 56 8.48 -9.05 -12.42
CA ASP A 56 7.17 -9.64 -12.65
C ASP A 56 6.02 -8.80 -12.10
N ALA A 57 6.32 -7.61 -11.56
CA ALA A 57 5.31 -6.67 -11.09
C ALA A 57 4.32 -6.33 -12.22
N GLY A 58 3.03 -6.52 -11.96
CA GLY A 58 1.95 -6.32 -12.93
C GLY A 58 1.73 -7.48 -13.92
N ARG A 59 2.54 -8.55 -13.88
CA ARG A 59 2.33 -9.75 -14.72
C ARG A 59 1.49 -10.81 -14.05
N ALA A 60 1.51 -10.86 -12.72
CA ALA A 60 0.61 -11.71 -11.95
C ALA A 60 -0.79 -11.07 -11.91
N GLY A 61 -1.75 -11.65 -12.64
CA GLY A 61 -3.12 -11.12 -12.77
C GLY A 61 -3.96 -11.08 -11.48
N TYR A 62 -3.40 -11.44 -10.32
CA TYR A 62 -4.16 -11.67 -9.09
C TYR A 62 -3.54 -11.08 -7.80
N SER A 63 -2.62 -10.10 -7.89
CA SER A 63 -2.12 -9.43 -6.69
C SER A 63 -3.08 -8.35 -6.21
N LEU A 64 -3.94 -8.68 -5.23
CA LEU A 64 -4.89 -7.76 -4.61
C LEU A 64 -4.69 -7.70 -3.10
N VAL A 65 -4.81 -6.49 -2.54
CA VAL A 65 -4.98 -6.28 -1.11
C VAL A 65 -6.29 -5.54 -0.93
N THR A 66 -7.17 -6.09 -0.10
CA THR A 66 -8.51 -5.53 0.13
C THR A 66 -8.67 -5.17 1.60
N TRP A 67 -9.30 -4.02 1.85
CA TRP A 67 -9.72 -3.61 3.19
C TRP A 67 -11.23 -3.51 3.22
N MET A 68 -11.83 -4.05 4.29
CA MET A 68 -13.22 -3.80 4.60
C MET A 68 -13.35 -2.40 5.20
N VAL A 69 -14.25 -1.59 4.65
CA VAL A 69 -14.52 -0.21 5.10
C VAL A 69 -16.02 -0.02 5.33
N ASN A 70 -16.38 0.90 6.23
CA ASN A 70 -17.79 1.09 6.59
C ASN A 70 -18.61 1.80 5.50
N ASP A 71 -18.00 2.75 4.78
CA ASP A 71 -18.68 3.60 3.79
C ASP A 71 -17.82 3.66 2.51
N ILE A 72 -18.02 2.67 1.64
CA ILE A 72 -17.23 2.53 0.41
C ILE A 72 -17.41 3.73 -0.52
N ASP A 73 -18.61 4.32 -0.59
CA ASP A 73 -18.90 5.44 -1.47
C ASP A 73 -18.12 6.69 -1.06
N LYS A 74 -18.06 6.99 0.24
CA LYS A 74 -17.23 8.08 0.76
C LYS A 74 -15.75 7.85 0.49
N HIS A 75 -15.27 6.62 0.61
CA HIS A 75 -13.88 6.26 0.28
C HIS A 75 -13.59 6.45 -1.21
N MET A 76 -14.45 5.93 -2.10
CA MET A 76 -14.31 6.09 -3.55
C MET A 76 -14.40 7.55 -3.98
N ALA A 77 -15.30 8.35 -3.40
CA ALA A 77 -15.39 9.78 -3.68
C ALA A 77 -14.12 10.55 -3.28
N LYS A 78 -13.43 10.13 -2.20
CA LYS A 78 -12.14 10.70 -1.83
C LYS A 78 -11.04 10.33 -2.83
N LEU A 79 -10.98 9.06 -3.23
CA LEU A 79 -10.00 8.55 -4.20
C LEU A 79 -10.17 9.23 -5.57
N ARG A 80 -11.39 9.31 -6.09
CA ARG A 80 -11.71 9.98 -7.36
C ARG A 80 -11.32 11.46 -7.35
N ARG A 81 -11.56 12.18 -6.25
CA ARG A 81 -11.11 13.57 -6.08
C ARG A 81 -9.58 13.73 -6.09
N ALA A 82 -8.84 12.67 -5.76
CA ALA A 82 -7.37 12.65 -5.86
C ALA A 82 -6.86 12.24 -7.26
N GLY A 83 -7.77 11.96 -8.20
CA GLY A 83 -7.46 11.50 -9.56
C GLY A 83 -7.13 10.02 -9.64
N ILE A 84 -7.75 9.19 -8.79
CA ILE A 84 -7.58 7.73 -8.73
C ILE A 84 -8.88 7.08 -9.20
N GLU A 85 -8.77 6.07 -10.08
CA GLU A 85 -9.89 5.34 -10.68
C GLU A 85 -10.36 4.15 -9.83
#